data_AF-A0A9J6DJV9-F1
#
_entry.id   AF-A0A9J6DJV9-F1
#
_cell.length_a   1.000
_cell.length_b   1.000
_cell.length_c   1.000
_cell.angle_alpha   90.00
_cell.angle_beta   90.00
_cell.angle_gamma   90.00
#
_symmetry.space_group_name_H-M   'P 1'
#
loop_
_entity.id
_entity.type
_entity.pdbx_description
1 polymer ?
#
loop_
_entity_poly.entity_id
_entity_poly.type
_entity_poly.pdbx_seq_one_letter_code
_entity_poly.pdbx_strand_id
1 'polypeptide(L)'
;MILTYNGSCASQNSDNPLIKRMWTTMNAVRPSAFTKSNKKGVERVKRGDYAYLMEFSSIEYEVERDCNLTAIGGLLDNKGYGIATPPGTCTAYVTQHRMMDMAVEA
;
A
#
# COMPACT_ATOMS: atom_id res chain seq x y z
N MET A 1 11.21 9.80 2.74
CA MET A 1 10.03 10.05 1.90
C MET A 1 9.30 8.75 1.61
N ILE A 2 8.03 8.64 1.98
CA ILE A 2 7.19 7.49 1.61
C ILE A 2 6.05 8.01 0.74
N LEU A 3 5.85 7.34 -0.39
CA LEU A 3 4.82 7.63 -1.39
C LEU A 3 3.72 6.58 -1.28
N THR A 4 2.48 7.03 -1.41
CA THR A 4 1.29 6.18 -1.44
C THR A 4 1.26 5.35 -2.72
N TYR A 5 1.13 4.04 -2.59
CA TYR A 5 1.02 3.11 -3.72
C TYR A 5 0.51 1.75 -3.31
N ASN A 6 -0.45 1.22 -4.08
CA ASN A 6 -1.04 -0.08 -3.85
C ASN A 6 -0.43 -1.16 -4.78
N GLY A 7 0.46 -1.97 -4.22
CA GLY A 7 0.87 -3.31 -4.70
C GLY A 7 1.66 -3.36 -6.02
N SER A 8 2.84 -4.00 -6.04
CA SER A 8 3.75 -4.05 -7.21
C SER A 8 3.13 -4.60 -8.52
N CYS A 9 2.05 -5.37 -8.44
CA CYS A 9 1.35 -5.88 -9.63
C CYS A 9 0.50 -4.82 -10.34
N ALA A 10 -0.10 -3.88 -9.60
CA ALA A 10 -1.01 -2.88 -10.19
C ALA A 10 -0.31 -1.96 -11.20
N SER A 11 0.97 -1.65 -11.00
CA SER A 11 1.75 -0.82 -11.93
C SER A 11 1.99 -1.51 -13.28
N GLN A 12 2.15 -2.84 -13.28
CA GLN A 12 2.42 -3.60 -14.51
C GLN A 12 1.25 -3.55 -15.48
N ASN A 13 0.02 -3.59 -14.95
CA ASN A 13 -1.21 -3.67 -15.74
C ASN A 13 -2.00 -2.35 -15.74
N SER A 14 -1.41 -1.26 -15.27
CA SER A 14 -2.07 0.06 -15.26
C SER A 14 -2.20 0.61 -16.69
N ASP A 15 -3.32 1.25 -17.03
CA ASP A 15 -3.48 1.90 -18.35
C ASP A 15 -2.81 3.27 -18.45
N ASN A 16 -2.40 3.84 -17.32
CA ASN A 16 -1.77 5.15 -17.26
C ASN A 16 -0.30 5.09 -17.75
N PRO A 17 0.08 5.85 -18.79
CA PRO A 17 1.44 5.84 -19.33
C PRO A 17 2.50 6.29 -18.32
N LEU A 18 2.14 7.16 -17.36
CA LEU A 18 3.04 7.60 -16.30
C LEU A 18 3.41 6.44 -15.36
N ILE A 19 2.43 5.68 -14.91
CA ILE A 19 2.63 4.55 -13.99
C ILE A 19 3.43 3.44 -14.71
N LYS A 20 3.13 3.15 -15.98
CA LYS A 20 3.93 2.22 -16.80
C LYS A 20 5.40 2.67 -16.87
N ARG A 21 5.66 3.95 -17.11
CA ARG A 21 7.02 4.49 -17.17
C ARG A 21 7.74 4.34 -15.83
N MET A 22 7.09 4.70 -14.73
CA MET A 22 7.64 4.53 -13.37
C MET A 22 8.03 3.06 -13.12
N TRP A 23 7.17 2.10 -13.49
CA TRP A 23 7.47 0.69 -13.38
C TRP A 23 8.69 0.25 -14.18
N THR A 24 8.78 0.66 -15.46
CA THR A 24 9.94 0.31 -16.30
C THR A 24 11.25 0.84 -15.71
N THR A 25 11.23 2.04 -15.13
CA THR A 25 12.39 2.60 -14.43
C THR A 25 12.72 1.80 -13.17
N MET A 26 11.73 1.47 -12.33
CA MET A 26 11.95 0.67 -11.12
C MET A 26 12.53 -0.72 -11.42
N ASN A 27 12.09 -1.37 -12.50
CA ASN A 27 12.60 -2.67 -12.93
C ASN A 27 14.02 -2.61 -13.50
N ALA A 28 14.38 -1.51 -14.17
CA ALA A 28 15.70 -1.37 -14.80
C ALA A 28 16.81 -0.96 -13.80
N VAL A 29 16.45 -0.30 -12.69
CA VAL A 29 17.41 0.24 -11.72
C VAL A 29 18.18 -0.87 -10.99
N ARG A 30 19.51 -0.67 -10.89
CA ARG A 30 20.46 -1.51 -10.13
C ARG A 30 21.21 -0.61 -9.13
N PRO A 31 21.27 -0.95 -7.83
CA PRO A 31 20.67 -2.12 -7.16
C PRO A 31 19.14 -2.04 -7.11
N SER A 32 18.47 -3.20 -6.97
CA SER A 32 17.01 -3.32 -7.06
C SER A 32 16.26 -2.22 -6.30
N ALA A 33 15.30 -1.58 -6.97
CA ALA A 33 14.38 -0.63 -6.35
C ALA A 33 13.41 -1.31 -5.37
N PHE A 34 13.22 -2.63 -5.46
CA PHE A 34 12.29 -3.39 -4.63
C PHE A 34 12.93 -3.84 -3.31
N THR A 35 12.16 -3.78 -2.24
CA THR A 35 12.51 -4.36 -0.93
C THR A 35 11.69 -5.63 -0.68
N LYS A 36 12.15 -6.46 0.26
CA LYS A 36 11.46 -7.72 0.60
C LYS A 36 10.24 -7.54 1.52
N SER A 37 10.16 -6.42 2.23
CA SER A 37 9.11 -6.14 3.20
C SER A 37 8.97 -4.65 3.45
N ASN A 38 7.80 -4.22 3.91
CA ASN A 38 7.51 -2.83 4.25
C ASN A 38 8.50 -2.28 5.29
N LYS A 39 8.81 -3.04 6.34
CA LYS A 39 9.80 -2.64 7.35
C LYS A 39 11.17 -2.32 6.75
N LYS A 40 11.66 -3.15 5.82
CA LYS A 40 12.93 -2.89 5.11
C LYS A 40 12.82 -1.68 4.16
N GLY A 41 11.64 -1.45 3.58
CA GLY A 41 11.31 -0.23 2.84
C GLY A 41 11.49 1.01 3.70
N VAL A 42 10.82 1.05 4.86
CA VAL A 42 10.88 2.16 5.82
C VAL A 42 12.32 2.40 6.31
N GLU A 43 13.04 1.33 6.69
CA GLU A 43 14.46 1.44 7.09
C GLU A 43 15.34 2.02 5.98
N ARG A 44 15.11 1.64 4.72
CA ARG A 44 15.84 2.19 3.57
C ARG A 44 15.53 3.66 3.34
N VAL A 45 14.27 4.06 3.52
CA VAL A 45 13.85 5.47 3.42
C VAL A 45 14.53 6.33 4.47
N LYS A 46 14.67 5.81 5.71
CA LYS A 46 15.35 6.51 6.80
C LYS A 46 16.85 6.76 6.54
N ARG A 47 17.48 5.93 5.70
CA ARG A 47 18.89 6.11 5.30
C ARG A 47 19.11 7.23 4.27
N GLY A 48 18.04 7.82 3.74
CA GLY A 48 18.12 8.86 2.71
C GLY A 48 18.09 8.31 1.28
N ASP A 49 17.96 9.23 0.32
CA ASP A 49 18.02 8.99 -1.14
C ASP A 49 17.09 7.90 -1.71
N TYR A 50 16.03 7.57 -0.97
CA TYR A 50 15.08 6.55 -1.38
C TYR A 50 13.65 6.96 -1.01
N ALA A 51 12.75 6.83 -1.99
CA ALA A 51 11.32 6.93 -1.80
C ALA A 51 10.70 5.52 -1.87
N TYR A 52 9.89 5.16 -0.88
CA TYR A 52 9.22 3.86 -0.84
C TYR A 52 7.75 3.99 -1.17
N LEU A 53 7.23 3.04 -1.93
CA LEU A 53 5.84 2.96 -2.36
C LEU A 53 5.09 1.97 -1.44
N MET A 54 4.14 2.45 -0.64
CA MET A 54 3.41 1.65 0.35
C MET A 54 1.92 2.00 0.41
N GLU A 55 1.10 1.09 0.93
CA GLU A 55 -0.34 1.30 1.10
C GLU A 55 -0.66 2.41 2.12
N PHE A 56 -1.73 3.16 1.86
CA PHE A 56 -2.09 4.37 2.59
C PHE A 56 -2.19 4.20 4.11
N SER A 57 -3.01 3.25 4.60
CA SER A 57 -3.18 2.97 6.03
C SER A 57 -1.84 2.61 6.71
N SER A 58 -0.97 1.89 6.00
CA SER A 58 0.37 1.54 6.49
C SER A 58 1.27 2.78 6.55
N ILE A 59 1.10 3.75 5.64
CA ILE A 59 1.86 4.99 5.65
C ILE A 59 1.43 5.87 6.82
N GLU A 60 0.13 6.07 7.00
CA GLU A 60 -0.40 6.81 8.15
C GLU A 60 0.11 6.20 9.45
N TYR A 61 0.03 4.88 9.59
CA TYR A 61 0.55 4.16 10.75
C TYR A 61 2.04 4.44 11.06
N GLU A 62 2.90 4.51 10.04
CA GLU A 62 4.34 4.74 10.21
C GLU A 62 4.66 6.23 10.46
N VAL A 63 3.97 7.14 9.76
CA VAL A 63 4.16 8.60 9.90
C VAL A 63 3.67 9.11 11.24
N GLU A 64 2.56 8.57 11.76
CA GLU A 64 2.06 8.90 13.10
C GLU A 64 3.04 8.48 14.21
N ARG A 65 3.86 7.45 13.98
CA ARG A 65 4.82 6.93 14.97
C ARG A 65 6.20 7.53 14.84
N ASP A 66 6.60 7.92 13.64
CA ASP A 66 7.93 8.46 13.37
C ASP A 66 7.84 9.77 12.60
N CYS A 67 8.03 10.87 13.33
CA CYS A 67 8.00 12.22 12.81
C CYS A 67 9.08 12.52 11.75
N ASN A 68 10.11 11.66 11.60
CA ASN A 68 11.11 11.80 10.53
C ASN A 68 10.61 11.28 9.17
N LEU A 69 9.46 10.60 9.17
CA LEU A 69 8.81 10.14 7.96
C LEU A 69 7.75 11.15 7.55
N THR A 70 7.66 11.37 6.24
CA THR A 70 6.64 12.21 5.64
C THR A 70 5.96 11.44 4.52
N ALA A 71 4.63 11.49 4.54
CA ALA A 71 3.79 11.05 3.43
C ALA A 71 3.78 12.16 2.37
N ILE A 72 3.99 11.79 1.11
CA ILE A 72 3.91 12.73 -0.01
C ILE A 72 2.98 12.16 -1.08
N GLY A 73 2.08 13.03 -1.56
CA GLY A 73 1.08 12.69 -2.56
C GLY A 73 -0.28 12.35 -1.95
N GLY A 74 -1.26 12.11 -2.83
CA GLY A 74 -2.58 11.62 -2.45
C GLY A 74 -2.75 10.14 -2.79
N LEU A 75 -3.95 9.62 -2.58
CA LEU A 75 -4.32 8.27 -3.01
C LEU A 75 -4.23 8.17 -4.54
N LEU A 76 -3.37 7.27 -5.04
CA LEU A 76 -3.30 6.93 -6.47
C LEU A 76 -4.51 6.10 -6.92
N ASP A 77 -5.17 5.42 -5.97
CA ASP A 77 -6.38 4.63 -6.14
C ASP A 77 -7.13 4.49 -4.80
N ASN A 78 -8.42 4.18 -4.89
CA ASN A 78 -9.25 3.85 -3.73
C ASN A 78 -9.39 2.33 -3.67
N LYS A 79 -8.60 1.68 -2.82
CA LYS A 79 -8.72 0.26 -2.49
C LYS A 79 -9.10 0.10 -1.03
N GLY A 80 -9.94 -0.89 -0.75
CA GLY A 80 -10.34 -1.25 0.60
C GLY A 80 -9.88 -2.67 0.94
N TYR A 81 -9.67 -2.92 2.22
CA TYR A 81 -9.46 -4.27 2.73
C TYR A 81 -10.81 -4.99 2.85
N GLY A 82 -10.84 -6.26 2.43
CA GLY A 82 -11.98 -7.15 2.63
C GLY A 82 -11.55 -8.39 3.42
N ILE A 83 -12.49 -9.00 4.13
CA ILE A 83 -12.27 -10.32 4.73
C ILE A 83 -12.60 -11.39 3.69
N ALA A 84 -11.59 -12.14 3.28
CA ALA A 84 -11.76 -13.25 2.34
C ALA A 84 -12.29 -14.49 3.08
N THR A 85 -13.46 -14.98 2.67
CA THR A 85 -14.06 -16.22 3.17
C THR A 85 -14.18 -17.24 2.05
N PRO A 86 -14.08 -18.56 2.33
CA PRO A 86 -14.29 -19.59 1.31
C PRO A 86 -15.69 -19.48 0.68
N PRO A 87 -15.82 -19.65 -0.65
CA PRO A 87 -17.11 -19.58 -1.32
C PRO A 87 -18.06 -20.67 -0.81
N GLY A 88 -19.34 -20.34 -0.68
CA GLY A 88 -20.37 -21.27 -0.20
C GLY A 88 -20.43 -21.47 1.33
N THR A 89 -19.64 -20.72 2.11
CA THR A 89 -19.70 -20.77 3.57
C THR A 89 -20.64 -19.68 4.13
N CYS A 90 -21.37 -20.02 5.20
CA CYS A 90 -22.23 -19.06 5.91
C CYS A 90 -21.42 -17.94 6.60
N THR A 91 -20.11 -18.14 6.82
CA THR A 91 -19.24 -17.16 7.48
C THR A 91 -19.17 -15.84 6.73
N ALA A 92 -19.28 -15.83 5.39
CA ALA A 92 -19.34 -14.60 4.59
C ALA A 92 -20.46 -13.66 5.07
N TYR A 93 -21.65 -14.22 5.32
CA TYR A 93 -22.84 -13.46 5.71
C TYR A 93 -22.72 -12.96 7.16
N VAL A 94 -22.23 -13.82 8.06
CA VAL A 94 -22.01 -13.44 9.46
C VAL A 94 -20.95 -12.34 9.56
N THR A 95 -19.83 -12.47 8.83
CA THR A 95 -18.77 -11.45 8.81
C THR A 95 -19.28 -10.13 8.26
N GLN A 96 -20.05 -10.14 7.17
CA GLN A 96 -20.63 -8.92 6.60
C GLN A 96 -21.60 -8.24 7.56
N HIS A 97 -22.46 -9.01 8.25
CA HIS A 97 -23.41 -8.44 9.21
C HIS A 97 -22.70 -7.80 10.41
N ARG A 98 -21.71 -8.51 10.99
CA ARG A 98 -20.91 -7.99 12.10
C ARG A 98 -20.09 -6.77 11.72
N MET A 99 -19.60 -6.70 10.48
CA MET A 99 -18.93 -5.50 9.99
C MET A 99 -19.86 -4.29 9.92
N MET A 100 -21.12 -4.48 9.50
CA MET A 100 -22.10 -3.40 9.52
C MET A 100 -22.44 -2.96 10.94
N ASP A 101 -22.59 -3.91 11.88
CA ASP A 101 -22.81 -3.59 13.29
C ASP A 101 -21.67 -2.72 13.86
N MET A 102 -20.40 -3.11 13.61
CA MET A 102 -19.23 -2.33 14.03
C MET A 102 -19.19 -0.94 13.40
N ALA A 103 -19.67 -0.77 12.17
CA ALA A 103 -19.65 0.52 11.47
C ALA A 103 -20.76 1.47 11.94
N VAL A 104 -21.83 0.95 12.54
CA VAL A 104 -22.92 1.77 13.13
C VAL A 104 -22.55 2.29 14.51
N GLU A 105 -21.68 1.58 15.23
CA GLU A 105 -21.24 1.90 16.58
C GLU A 105 -19.92 2.70 16.65
N ALA A 106 -19.30 2.99 15.50
CA ALA A 106 -18.08 3.79 15.36
C ALA A 106 -18.40 5.27 15.05
#